data_AF-A0P7E8-F1
#
_entry.id   AF-A0P7E8-F1
#
_cell.length_a   1.000
_cell.length_b   1.000
_cell.length_c   1.000
_cell.angle_alpha   90.00
_cell.angle_beta   90.00
_cell.angle_gamma   90.00
#
_symmetry.space_group_name_H-M   'P 1'
#
loop_
_entity.id
_entity.type
_entity.pdbx_description
1 polymer ?
#
loop_
_entity_poly.entity_id
_entity_poly.type
_entity_poly.pdbx_seq_one_letter_code
_entity_poly.pdbx_strand_id
1 'polypeptide(L)'
;MKKPGINARLFLCLLYNEIMKIFPLLLCLTVPIHAAAQNWVLMHDDMQQKKRFYVQLADFRLIEGKTRMWVMETYGMAETTMNLQYQSIKSLIQFDCNNNAMRIMGYALYASEDATGKSLFSKSSALEWENIKANTVNSEYHGIACQEAMATQP
;
A
#
# COMPACT_ATOMS: atom_id res chain seq x y z
N MET A 1 -42.37 -62.88 -22.92
CA MET A 1 -42.67 -61.80 -21.95
C MET A 1 -41.55 -60.77 -22.01
N LYS A 2 -41.90 -59.50 -22.30
CA LYS A 2 -41.03 -58.42 -22.79
C LYS A 2 -40.59 -57.56 -21.58
N LYS A 3 -39.28 -57.36 -21.36
CA LYS A 3 -38.75 -56.44 -20.34
C LYS A 3 -39.02 -54.98 -20.75
N PRO A 4 -39.50 -54.09 -19.86
CA PRO A 4 -39.54 -52.66 -20.16
C PRO A 4 -38.15 -52.07 -19.92
N GLY A 5 -37.53 -51.57 -21.00
CA GLY A 5 -36.30 -50.80 -20.95
C GLY A 5 -36.57 -49.41 -20.39
N ILE A 6 -36.11 -49.16 -19.16
CA ILE A 6 -35.99 -47.80 -18.65
C ILE A 6 -34.96 -47.09 -19.54
N ASN A 7 -35.44 -46.08 -20.25
CA ASN A 7 -34.68 -45.36 -21.26
C ASN A 7 -33.68 -44.45 -20.54
N ALA A 8 -32.47 -44.98 -20.30
CA ALA A 8 -31.37 -44.31 -19.59
C ALA A 8 -31.05 -42.90 -20.13
N ARG A 9 -31.48 -42.59 -21.36
CA ARG A 9 -31.35 -41.27 -21.98
C ARG A 9 -32.13 -40.16 -21.25
N LEU A 10 -33.28 -40.44 -20.63
CA LEU A 10 -34.08 -39.39 -19.99
C LEU A 10 -33.50 -38.92 -18.65
N PHE A 11 -32.86 -39.83 -17.90
CA PHE A 11 -32.19 -39.51 -16.62
C PHE A 11 -30.90 -38.69 -16.82
N LEU A 12 -30.18 -38.93 -17.92
CA LEU A 12 -28.96 -38.21 -18.25
C LEU A 12 -29.22 -36.74 -18.65
N CYS A 13 -30.34 -36.44 -19.32
CA CYS A 13 -30.68 -35.07 -19.71
C CYS A 13 -31.07 -34.16 -18.53
N LEU A 14 -31.75 -34.70 -17.51
CA LEU A 14 -32.16 -33.91 -16.34
C LEU A 14 -30.98 -33.54 -15.44
N LEU A 15 -29.95 -34.41 -15.36
CA LEU A 15 -28.70 -34.09 -14.65
C LEU A 15 -27.86 -33.03 -15.39
N TYR A 16 -27.92 -33.00 -16.72
CA TYR A 16 -27.11 -32.08 -17.54
C TYR A 16 -27.54 -30.61 -17.42
N ASN A 17 -28.84 -30.36 -17.17
CA ASN A 17 -29.39 -29.00 -17.15
C ASN A 17 -29.11 -28.23 -15.84
N GLU A 18 -28.92 -28.94 -14.73
CA GLU A 18 -28.52 -28.36 -13.44
C GLU A 18 -27.00 -28.10 -13.36
N ILE A 19 -26.18 -29.00 -13.94
CA ILE A 19 -24.71 -28.88 -13.93
C ILE A 19 -24.24 -27.68 -14.78
N MET A 20 -24.95 -27.36 -15.86
CA MET A 20 -24.55 -26.30 -16.78
C MET A 20 -24.81 -24.87 -16.24
N LYS A 21 -25.64 -24.71 -15.21
CA LYS A 21 -25.88 -23.41 -14.54
C LYS A 21 -24.86 -23.10 -13.43
N ILE A 22 -24.18 -24.11 -12.90
CA ILE A 22 -23.18 -23.96 -11.83
C ILE A 22 -21.77 -23.72 -12.40
N PHE A 23 -21.52 -24.17 -13.64
CA PHE A 23 -20.21 -24.05 -14.29
C PHE A 23 -19.71 -22.60 -14.54
N PRO A 24 -20.53 -21.59 -14.88
CA PRO A 24 -20.02 -20.22 -15.05
C PRO A 24 -19.72 -19.53 -13.71
N LEU A 25 -20.26 -20.03 -12.59
CA LEU A 25 -20.01 -19.46 -11.26
C LEU A 25 -18.64 -19.89 -10.71
N LEU A 26 -18.18 -21.11 -11.06
CA LEU A 26 -16.89 -21.63 -10.60
C LEU A 26 -15.68 -20.99 -11.29
N LEU A 27 -15.85 -20.46 -12.51
CA LEU A 27 -14.75 -19.91 -13.30
C LEU A 27 -14.26 -18.53 -12.81
N CYS A 28 -15.09 -17.78 -12.08
CA CYS A 28 -14.73 -16.46 -11.55
C CYS A 28 -13.81 -16.51 -10.31
N LEU A 29 -13.60 -17.68 -9.70
CA LEU A 29 -12.81 -17.81 -8.45
C LEU A 29 -11.30 -17.96 -8.65
N THR A 30 -10.81 -17.96 -9.89
CA THR A 30 -9.39 -18.21 -10.18
C THR A 30 -8.61 -16.99 -10.63
N VAL A 31 -9.17 -15.78 -10.56
CA VAL A 31 -8.36 -14.58 -10.80
C VAL A 31 -7.45 -14.39 -9.57
N PRO A 32 -6.12 -14.58 -9.68
CA PRO A 32 -5.24 -14.22 -8.59
C PRO A 32 -5.36 -12.71 -8.45
N ILE A 33 -6.00 -12.25 -7.37
CA ILE A 33 -5.89 -10.87 -6.92
C ILE A 33 -4.43 -10.71 -6.53
N HIS A 34 -3.60 -10.32 -7.50
CA HIS A 34 -2.26 -9.82 -7.22
C HIS A 34 -2.48 -8.52 -6.48
N ALA A 35 -2.59 -8.61 -5.14
CA ALA A 35 -2.38 -7.46 -4.30
C ALA A 35 -0.99 -6.95 -4.69
N ALA A 36 -0.92 -5.75 -5.28
CA ALA A 36 0.34 -5.13 -5.59
C ALA A 36 1.15 -5.08 -4.30
N ALA A 37 2.20 -5.90 -4.22
CA ALA A 37 3.13 -5.84 -3.10
C ALA A 37 3.64 -4.39 -3.07
N GLN A 38 3.42 -3.71 -1.94
CA GLN A 38 4.02 -2.39 -1.73
C GLN A 38 5.52 -2.62 -1.65
N ASN A 39 6.21 -2.36 -2.76
CA ASN A 39 7.65 -2.51 -2.85
C ASN A 39 8.30 -1.32 -2.12
N TRP A 40 8.47 -1.49 -0.81
CA TRP A 40 9.22 -0.57 0.03
C TRP A 40 10.71 -0.69 -0.28
N VAL A 41 11.34 0.44 -0.60
CA VAL A 41 12.78 0.54 -0.84
C VAL A 41 13.41 1.17 0.40
N LEU A 42 14.42 0.50 0.97
CA LEU A 42 15.20 1.07 2.07
C LEU A 42 15.97 2.28 1.53
N MET A 43 15.69 3.45 2.08
CA MET A 43 16.37 4.70 1.76
C MET A 43 17.54 4.96 2.71
N HIS A 44 17.28 4.86 4.01
CA HIS A 44 18.26 5.18 5.05
C HIS A 44 18.17 4.20 6.23
N ASP A 45 19.31 3.84 6.80
CA ASP A 45 19.43 2.98 7.98
C ASP A 45 20.32 3.67 9.03
N ASP A 46 19.68 4.21 10.08
CA ASP A 46 20.35 4.74 11.25
C ASP A 46 20.52 3.63 12.28
N MET A 47 21.62 2.89 12.13
CA MET A 47 21.99 1.79 13.02
C MET A 47 22.18 2.24 14.48
N GLN A 48 22.55 3.50 14.72
CA GLN A 48 22.79 4.02 16.08
C GLN A 48 21.46 4.23 16.80
N GLN A 49 20.48 4.81 16.11
CA GLN A 49 19.14 5.01 16.64
C GLN A 49 18.22 3.80 16.45
N LYS A 50 18.68 2.76 15.75
CA LYS A 50 17.88 1.60 15.34
C LYS A 50 16.63 2.03 14.55
N LYS A 51 16.82 2.95 13.60
CA LYS A 51 15.73 3.49 12.77
C LYS A 51 15.99 3.18 11.31
N ARG A 52 14.97 2.69 10.61
CA ARG A 52 15.04 2.45 9.16
C ARG A 52 13.95 3.26 8.47
N PHE A 53 14.31 3.82 7.33
CA PHE A 53 13.48 4.75 6.56
C PHE A 53 13.30 4.19 5.16
N TYR A 54 12.05 4.04 4.74
CA TYR A 54 11.68 3.45 3.47
C TYR A 54 10.82 4.38 2.66
N VAL A 55 10.93 4.24 1.34
CA VAL A 55 10.11 4.97 0.37
C VAL A 55 9.41 3.99 -0.56
N GLN A 56 8.26 4.40 -1.09
CA GLN A 56 7.62 3.69 -2.20
C GLN A 56 7.91 4.44 -3.49
N LEU A 57 8.67 3.82 -4.40
CA LEU A 57 9.04 4.40 -5.69
C LEU A 57 7.97 4.12 -6.75
N ALA A 58 6.78 4.69 -6.59
CA ALA A 58 5.66 4.48 -7.50
C ALA A 58 4.70 5.69 -7.52
N ASP A 59 3.91 5.78 -8.59
CA ASP A 59 2.80 6.74 -8.73
C ASP A 59 3.19 8.22 -8.63
N PHE A 60 4.45 8.56 -8.92
CA PHE A 60 4.89 9.95 -8.95
C PHE A 60 4.20 10.73 -10.06
N ARG A 61 3.71 11.91 -9.70
CA ARG A 61 3.11 12.87 -10.63
C ARG A 61 3.45 14.27 -10.16
N LEU A 62 4.06 15.05 -11.03
CA LEU A 62 4.29 16.47 -10.77
C LEU A 62 3.05 17.27 -11.18
N ILE A 63 2.33 17.80 -10.20
CA ILE A 63 1.13 18.63 -10.41
C ILE A 63 1.41 19.99 -9.76
N GLU A 64 1.45 21.05 -10.57
CA GLU A 64 1.75 22.42 -10.10
C GLU A 64 3.03 22.49 -9.24
N GLY A 65 4.08 21.81 -9.71
CA GLY A 65 5.36 21.73 -9.02
C GLY A 65 5.35 20.88 -7.74
N LYS A 66 4.29 20.14 -7.44
CA LYS A 66 4.15 19.32 -6.23
C LYS A 66 4.02 17.85 -6.58
N THR A 67 4.55 16.99 -5.73
CA THR A 67 4.49 15.53 -5.87
C THR A 67 4.15 14.88 -4.54
N ARG A 68 3.81 13.60 -4.56
CA ARG A 68 3.47 12.82 -3.35
C ARG A 68 4.29 11.56 -3.32
N MET A 69 4.62 11.12 -2.11
CA MET A 69 5.35 9.87 -1.88
C MET A 69 4.86 9.22 -0.59
N TRP A 70 4.72 7.89 -0.62
CA TRP A 70 4.56 7.10 0.59
C TRP A 70 5.92 6.84 1.21
N VAL A 71 6.00 7.05 2.53
CA VAL A 71 7.19 6.74 3.32
C VAL A 71 6.80 5.86 4.51
N MET A 72 7.77 5.10 5.01
CA MET A 72 7.64 4.32 6.22
C MET A 72 8.88 4.48 7.10
N GLU A 73 8.65 4.75 8.37
CA GLU A 73 9.69 4.79 9.39
C GLU A 73 9.49 3.59 10.31
N THR A 74 10.57 2.88 10.62
CA THR A 74 10.53 1.72 11.51
C THR A 74 11.54 1.88 12.63
N TYR A 75 11.20 1.42 13.82
CA TYR A 75 11.98 1.55 15.04
C TYR A 75 12.28 0.17 15.62
N GLY A 76 13.55 -0.12 15.88
CA GLY A 76 13.97 -1.39 16.47
C GLY A 76 13.54 -1.58 17.93
N MET A 77 12.96 -0.54 18.55
CA MET A 77 12.29 -0.58 19.85
C MET A 77 11.03 0.26 19.76
N ALA A 78 10.01 -0.05 20.58
CA ALA A 78 8.76 0.68 20.55
C ALA A 78 8.95 2.14 21.02
N GLU A 79 8.51 3.08 20.19
CA GLU A 79 8.39 4.49 20.52
C GLU A 79 7.07 4.75 21.24
N THR A 80 7.02 5.78 22.10
CA THR A 80 5.81 6.11 22.87
C THR A 80 5.35 7.53 22.62
N THR A 81 4.11 7.70 22.15
CA THR A 81 3.46 8.99 21.96
C THR A 81 1.98 8.89 22.33
N MET A 82 1.42 9.85 23.07
CA MET A 82 0.01 9.86 23.47
C MET A 82 -0.47 8.53 24.10
N ASN A 83 0.38 7.89 24.92
CA ASN A 83 0.14 6.57 25.52
C ASN A 83 0.00 5.41 24.51
N LEU A 84 0.40 5.60 23.26
CA LEU A 84 0.51 4.55 22.25
C LEU A 84 1.96 4.12 22.12
N GLN A 85 2.19 2.81 22.15
CA GLN A 85 3.48 2.19 21.84
C GLN A 85 3.45 1.67 20.40
N TYR A 86 4.35 2.15 19.55
CA TYR A 86 4.37 1.81 18.12
C TYR A 86 5.81 1.53 17.66
N GLN A 87 5.96 0.70 16.62
CA GLN A 87 7.26 0.36 16.01
C GLN A 87 7.37 0.78 14.55
N SER A 88 6.29 1.30 13.96
CA SER A 88 6.38 1.94 12.66
C SER A 88 5.32 3.00 12.43
N ILE A 89 5.65 3.91 11.51
CA ILE A 89 4.77 4.95 10.99
C ILE A 89 4.72 4.78 9.48
N LYS A 90 3.52 4.82 8.90
CA LYS A 90 3.32 4.96 7.47
C LYS A 90 2.71 6.31 7.16
N SER A 91 3.32 7.08 6.28
CA SER A 91 2.89 8.45 5.96
C SER A 91 2.78 8.66 4.45
N LEU A 92 1.73 9.35 4.01
CA LEU A 92 1.68 9.96 2.68
C LEU A 92 2.12 11.40 2.83
N ILE A 93 3.22 11.77 2.18
CA ILE A 93 3.76 13.12 2.23
C ILE A 93 3.57 13.78 0.87
N GLN A 94 3.17 15.05 0.88
CA GLN A 94 3.22 15.92 -0.30
C GLN A 94 4.42 16.84 -0.18
N PHE A 95 5.22 16.89 -1.24
CA PHE A 95 6.38 17.76 -1.37
C PHE A 95 6.09 18.83 -2.40
N ASP A 96 6.52 20.05 -2.13
CA ASP A 96 6.65 21.10 -3.14
C ASP A 96 8.07 20.98 -3.72
N CYS A 97 8.22 20.82 -5.04
CA CYS A 97 9.53 20.69 -5.69
C CYS A 97 10.12 22.04 -6.10
N ASN A 98 9.31 23.10 -6.09
CA ASN A 98 9.76 24.47 -6.35
C ASN A 98 10.21 25.16 -5.06
N ASN A 99 9.66 24.74 -3.92
CA ASN A 99 9.98 25.27 -2.59
C ASN A 99 10.49 24.15 -1.70
N ASN A 100 11.43 24.41 -0.78
CA ASN A 100 11.91 23.38 0.14
C ASN A 100 10.89 23.13 1.29
N ALA A 101 9.72 22.61 0.95
CA ALA A 101 8.57 22.48 1.84
C ALA A 101 7.82 21.15 1.65
N MET A 102 7.20 20.68 2.73
CA MET A 102 6.38 19.47 2.75
C MET A 102 5.14 19.64 3.63
N ARG A 103 4.19 18.72 3.46
CA ARG A 103 3.14 18.45 4.45
C ARG A 103 2.79 16.97 4.46
N ILE A 104 2.48 16.45 5.64
CA ILE A 104 1.94 15.10 5.79
C ILE A 104 0.44 15.15 5.42
N MET A 105 0.05 14.42 4.38
CA MET A 105 -1.34 14.32 3.93
C MET A 105 -2.17 13.38 4.82
N GLY A 106 -1.49 12.40 5.41
CA GLY A 106 -2.06 11.46 6.38
C GLY A 106 -1.01 10.47 6.85
N TYR A 107 -1.23 9.88 8.02
CA TYR A 107 -0.33 8.89 8.60
C TYR A 107 -1.07 7.87 9.48
N ALA A 108 -0.41 6.73 9.72
CA ALA A 108 -0.89 5.70 10.64
C ALA A 108 0.27 5.14 11.48
N LEU A 109 -0.02 4.81 12.73
CA LEU A 109 0.92 4.20 13.69
C LEU A 109 0.60 2.71 13.83
N TYR A 110 1.64 1.87 13.89
CA TYR A 110 1.51 0.43 13.97
C TYR A 110 2.37 -0.16 15.09
N ALA A 111 1.86 -1.22 15.74
CA ALA A 111 2.62 -1.96 16.74
C ALA A 111 3.74 -2.81 16.13
N SER A 112 3.60 -3.18 14.85
CA SER A 112 4.58 -3.96 14.09
C SER A 112 5.66 -3.07 13.49
N GLU A 113 6.84 -3.63 13.24
CA GLU A 113 7.94 -2.93 12.59
C GLU A 113 7.73 -2.74 11.08
N ASP A 114 6.96 -3.60 10.42
CA ASP A 114 6.73 -3.59 8.96
C ASP A 114 5.43 -2.88 8.55
N ALA A 115 4.84 -2.10 9.46
CA ALA A 115 3.56 -1.39 9.28
C ALA A 115 2.38 -2.29 8.83
N THR A 116 2.39 -3.56 9.25
CA THR A 116 1.30 -4.52 9.00
C THR A 116 0.31 -4.63 10.16
N GLY A 117 -0.87 -5.19 9.88
CA GLY A 117 -1.93 -5.37 10.87
C GLY A 117 -2.80 -4.14 11.06
N LYS A 118 -3.56 -4.11 12.17
CA LYS A 118 -4.47 -3.01 12.47
C LYS A 118 -3.68 -1.80 12.99
N SER A 119 -3.89 -0.63 12.40
CA SER A 119 -3.30 0.61 12.91
C SER A 119 -3.78 0.91 14.33
N LEU A 120 -2.87 1.28 15.21
CA LEU A 120 -3.16 1.78 16.56
C LEU A 120 -3.86 3.13 16.51
N PHE A 121 -3.45 3.95 15.54
CA PHE A 121 -3.97 5.27 15.26
C PHE A 121 -3.82 5.58 13.78
N SER A 122 -4.74 6.37 13.23
CA SER A 122 -4.58 6.96 11.91
C SER A 122 -5.19 8.35 11.85
N LYS A 123 -4.59 9.21 11.03
CA LYS A 123 -5.11 10.53 10.69
C LYS A 123 -5.04 10.70 9.18
N SER A 124 -6.18 11.04 8.58
CA SER A 124 -6.33 11.20 7.13
C SER A 124 -6.50 12.66 6.68
N SER A 125 -6.35 13.61 7.59
CA SER A 125 -6.36 15.04 7.28
C SER A 125 -4.94 15.57 7.12
N ALA A 126 -4.76 16.38 6.07
CA ALA A 126 -3.48 17.02 5.79
C ALA A 126 -3.10 17.96 6.93
N LEU A 127 -1.82 17.93 7.29
CA LEU A 127 -1.20 18.89 8.19
C LEU A 127 -0.85 20.17 7.41
N GLU A 128 -0.52 21.22 8.16
CA GLU A 128 0.01 22.46 7.59
C GLU A 128 1.34 22.22 6.88
N TRP A 129 1.64 23.11 5.93
CA TRP A 129 2.95 23.11 5.27
C TRP A 129 4.05 23.52 6.23
N GLU A 130 5.18 22.84 6.14
CA GLU A 130 6.39 23.14 6.90
C GLU A 130 7.61 23.21 5.99
N ASN A 131 8.56 24.08 6.37
CA ASN A 131 9.85 24.15 5.70
C ASN A 131 10.72 22.96 6.08
N ILE A 132 11.33 22.34 5.08
CA ILE A 132 12.23 21.20 5.27
C ILE A 132 13.59 21.72 5.73
N LYS A 133 14.14 21.12 6.78
CA LYS A 133 15.51 21.42 7.22
C LYS A 133 16.49 20.62 6.37
N ALA A 134 17.57 21.28 5.95
CA ALA A 134 18.68 20.60 5.26
C ALA A 134 19.32 19.53 6.15
N ASN A 135 19.93 18.52 5.52
CA ASN A 135 20.61 17.40 6.19
C ASN A 135 19.69 16.62 7.14
N THR A 136 18.43 16.42 6.74
CA THR A 136 17.45 15.58 7.45
C THR A 136 16.89 14.51 6.52
N VAL A 137 16.30 13.46 7.10
CA VAL A 137 15.56 12.43 6.35
C VAL A 137 14.48 13.06 5.45
N ASN A 138 13.81 14.11 5.93
CA ASN A 138 12.80 14.83 5.14
C ASN A 138 13.40 15.54 3.92
N SER A 139 14.64 16.03 4.00
CA SER A 139 15.33 16.60 2.83
C SER A 139 15.72 15.52 1.81
N GLU A 140 16.01 14.31 2.27
CA GLU A 140 16.30 13.17 1.39
C GLU A 140 15.02 12.68 0.69
N TYR A 141 13.92 12.53 1.44
CA TYR A 141 12.61 12.22 0.87
C TYR A 141 12.17 13.22 -0.20
N HIS A 142 12.37 14.52 0.06
CA HIS A 142 12.06 15.57 -0.90
C HIS A 142 12.88 15.43 -2.19
N GLY A 143 14.20 15.24 -2.06
CA GLY A 143 15.10 15.03 -3.20
C GLY A 143 14.65 13.86 -4.07
N ILE A 144 14.40 12.69 -3.47
CA ILE A 144 13.93 11.50 -4.18
C ILE A 144 12.60 11.77 -4.87
N ALA A 145 11.59 12.24 -4.12
CA ALA A 145 10.25 12.42 -4.66
C ALA A 145 10.23 13.39 -5.84
N CYS A 146 10.99 14.48 -5.76
CA CYS A 146 11.06 15.47 -6.82
C CYS A 146 11.86 14.99 -8.03
N GLN A 147 12.98 14.30 -7.83
CA GLN A 147 13.74 13.71 -8.93
C GLN A 147 12.93 12.66 -9.70
N GLU A 148 12.28 11.74 -8.99
CA GLU A 148 11.42 10.71 -9.59
C GLU A 148 10.24 11.35 -10.34
N ALA A 149 9.58 12.34 -9.73
CA ALA A 149 8.45 13.02 -10.37
C ALA A 149 8.85 13.76 -11.66
N MET A 150 10.03 14.39 -11.69
CA MET A 150 10.56 15.05 -12.88
C MET A 150 10.97 14.03 -13.96
N ALA A 151 11.56 12.89 -13.57
CA ALA A 151 11.95 11.84 -14.50
C ALA A 151 10.74 11.14 -15.18
N THR A 152 9.59 11.12 -14.50
CA THR A 152 8.35 10.52 -15.01
C THR A 152 7.45 11.46 -15.83
N GLN A 153 7.88 12.70 -16.08
CA GLN A 153 7.10 13.61 -16.92
C GLN A 153 7.12 13.15 -18.40
N PRO A 154 5.98 13.19 -19.10
CA PRO A 154 5.91 12.87 -20.53
C PRO A 154 6.66 13.88 -21.39
#